data_AF-A0A398BBT6-F1
#
_entry.id   AF-A0A398BBT6-F1
#
_cell.length_a   1.000
_cell.length_b   1.000
_cell.length_c   1.000
_cell.angle_alpha   90.00
_cell.angle_beta   90.00
_cell.angle_gamma   90.00
#
_symmetry.space_group_name_H-M   'P 1'
#
loop_
_entity.id
_entity.type
_entity.pdbx_description
1 polymer ?
#
loop_
_entity_poly.entity_id
_entity_poly.type
_entity_poly.pdbx_seq_one_letter_code
_entity_poly.pdbx_strand_id
1 'polypeptide(L)'
;MIYEFYAISDGCSLVYKNKDGLCEVAKQEILDPKEISYMNLFINGVLQPYENYIVKEGEIRLKTVDVPIKGAPIVLQMIKVL
;
A
#
# COMPACT_ATOMS: atom_id res chain seq x y z
N MET A 1 -7.99 7.07 13.89
CA MET A 1 -8.16 7.62 12.53
C MET A 1 -7.70 6.58 11.53
N ILE A 2 -8.35 6.50 10.36
CA ILE A 2 -8.03 5.54 9.31
C ILE A 2 -7.64 6.34 8.07
N TYR A 3 -6.51 5.98 7.46
CA TYR A 3 -6.02 6.52 6.21
C TYR A 3 -5.82 5.37 5.22
N GLU A 4 -6.04 5.64 3.95
CA GLU A 4 -6.02 4.62 2.93
C GLU A 4 -5.26 5.11 1.70
N PHE A 5 -4.50 4.19 1.09
CA PHE A 5 -3.83 4.38 -0.18
C PHE A 5 -4.24 3.25 -1.12
N TYR A 6 -4.56 3.62 -2.34
CA TYR A 6 -5.09 2.78 -3.40
C TYR A 6 -4.24 2.93 -4.66
N ALA A 7 -3.73 1.81 -5.17
CA ALA A 7 -3.07 1.75 -6.47
C ALA A 7 -3.55 0.54 -7.27
N ILE A 8 -3.30 0.55 -8.58
CA ILE A 8 -3.55 -0.58 -9.46
C ILE A 8 -2.21 -1.09 -9.98
N SER A 9 -1.97 -2.39 -9.85
CA SER A 9 -0.73 -2.99 -10.34
C SER A 9 -0.63 -2.91 -11.86
N ASP A 10 0.55 -2.56 -12.36
CA ASP A 10 0.90 -2.59 -13.77
C ASP A 10 1.29 -4.00 -14.26
N GLY A 11 1.44 -4.96 -13.35
CA GLY A 11 1.94 -6.30 -13.65
C GLY A 11 3.46 -6.40 -13.72
N CYS A 12 4.19 -5.35 -13.33
CA CYS A 12 5.64 -5.24 -13.50
C CYS A 12 6.37 -4.71 -12.25
N SER A 13 5.67 -3.96 -11.39
CA SER A 13 6.27 -3.20 -10.29
C SER A 13 6.06 -3.86 -8.92
N LEU A 14 7.13 -3.90 -8.12
CA LEU A 14 7.11 -4.29 -6.70
C LEU A 14 7.12 -3.06 -5.76
N VAL A 15 7.23 -1.85 -6.32
CA VAL A 15 7.33 -0.60 -5.58
C VAL A 15 6.19 0.31 -6.00
N TYR A 16 5.43 0.78 -5.02
CA TYR A 16 4.29 1.68 -5.21
C TYR A 16 4.53 2.94 -4.40
N LYS A 17 4.40 4.10 -5.04
CA LYS A 17 4.65 5.42 -4.47
C LYS A 17 3.39 6.26 -4.47
N ASN A 18 3.41 7.39 -3.75
CA ASN A 18 2.28 8.32 -3.72
C ASN A 18 1.76 8.71 -5.12
N LYS A 19 2.65 8.87 -6.11
CA LYS A 19 2.29 9.20 -7.49
C LYS A 19 1.53 8.09 -8.23
N ASP A 20 1.61 6.86 -7.75
CA ASP A 20 0.92 5.69 -8.31
C ASP A 20 -0.48 5.53 -7.68
N GLY A 21 -0.83 6.40 -6.73
CA GLY A 21 -2.13 6.47 -6.09
C GLY A 21 -3.24 6.89 -7.06
N LEU A 22 -4.44 6.35 -6.86
CA LEU A 22 -5.61 6.69 -7.65
C LEU A 22 -6.08 8.13 -7.38
N CYS A 23 -5.77 9.05 -8.30
CA CYS A 23 -6.08 10.49 -8.17
C CYS A 23 -7.57 10.82 -7.96
N GLU A 24 -8.49 9.93 -8.35
CA GLU A 24 -9.94 10.14 -8.25
C GLU A 24 -10.47 9.94 -6.82
N VAL A 25 -9.70 9.31 -5.94
CA VAL A 25 -10.13 8.94 -4.58
C VAL A 25 -9.37 9.80 -3.56
N ALA A 26 -9.86 11.02 -3.28
CA ALA A 26 -9.30 11.95 -2.30
C ALA A 26 -7.77 12.17 -2.40
N LYS A 27 -7.19 12.95 -1.48
CA LYS A 27 -5.73 13.08 -1.39
C LYS A 27 -5.19 11.89 -0.60
N GLN A 28 -4.49 10.97 -1.28
CA GLN A 28 -3.88 9.79 -0.69
C GLN A 28 -2.38 9.99 -0.50
N GLU A 29 -1.88 9.69 0.68
CA GLU A 29 -0.45 9.71 0.98
C GLU A 29 -0.13 8.47 1.81
N ILE A 30 0.95 7.78 1.44
CA ILE A 30 1.55 6.72 2.26
C ILE A 30 2.29 7.41 3.41
N LEU A 31 1.74 7.33 4.62
CA LEU A 31 2.25 8.05 5.79
C LEU A 31 3.49 7.36 6.38
N ASP A 32 4.30 8.11 7.14
CA ASP A 32 5.41 7.53 7.90
C ASP A 32 4.86 6.48 8.90
N PRO A 33 5.31 5.20 8.85
CA PRO A 33 4.92 4.18 9.81
C PRO A 33 5.10 4.57 11.28
N LYS A 34 6.00 5.51 11.60
CA LYS A 34 6.17 6.02 12.98
C LYS A 34 4.96 6.78 13.50
N GLU A 35 4.15 7.34 12.61
CA GLU A 35 2.94 8.08 12.94
C GLU A 35 1.68 7.20 13.00
N ILE A 36 1.82 5.91 12.71
CA ILE A 36 0.74 4.95 12.51
C ILE A 36 0.88 3.79 13.49
N SER A 37 -0.24 3.31 14.04
CA SER A 37 -0.23 2.21 15.01
C SER A 37 -0.23 0.85 14.33
N TYR A 38 -1.02 0.69 13.27
CA TYR A 38 -1.15 -0.55 12.53
C TYR A 38 -1.30 -0.29 11.04
N MET A 39 -0.81 -1.22 10.23
CA MET A 39 -0.97 -1.20 8.78
C MET A 39 -1.48 -2.55 8.29
N ASN A 40 -2.37 -2.54 7.31
CA ASN A 40 -2.79 -3.75 6.60
C ASN A 40 -2.59 -3.51 5.10
N LEU A 41 -1.85 -4.39 4.44
CA LEU A 41 -1.71 -4.37 2.99
C LEU A 41 -2.58 -5.47 2.38
N PHE A 42 -3.48 -5.10 1.48
CA PHE A 42 -4.26 -6.03 0.69
C PHE A 42 -3.79 -5.97 -0.76
N ILE A 43 -3.57 -7.15 -1.35
CA ILE A 43 -3.27 -7.30 -2.78
C ILE A 43 -4.36 -8.20 -3.35
N ASN A 44 -5.09 -7.68 -4.33
CA ASN A 44 -6.23 -8.37 -4.94
C ASN A 44 -7.25 -8.90 -3.90
N GLY A 45 -7.51 -8.10 -2.85
CA GLY A 45 -8.41 -8.46 -1.76
C GLY A 45 -7.84 -9.40 -0.70
N VAL A 46 -6.60 -9.90 -0.85
CA VAL A 46 -5.97 -10.82 0.11
C VAL A 46 -5.02 -10.04 1.03
N LEU A 47 -5.23 -10.17 2.34
CA LEU A 47 -4.34 -9.60 3.36
C LEU A 47 -2.94 -10.20 3.23
N GLN A 48 -1.94 -9.34 3.12
CA GLN A 48 -0.53 -9.71 3.03
C GLN A 48 0.11 -9.74 4.41
N PRO A 49 0.89 -10.78 4.75
CA PRO A 49 1.73 -10.80 5.94
C PRO A 49 2.73 -9.63 5.96
N TYR A 50 3.04 -9.12 7.15
CA TYR A 50 4.02 -8.03 7.34
C TYR A 50 5.41 -8.38 6.80
N GLU A 51 5.77 -9.66 6.77
CA GLU A 51 7.00 -10.18 6.21
C GLU A 51 7.09 -10.00 4.70
N ASN A 52 5.96 -9.79 4.01
CA ASN A 52 5.90 -9.67 2.56
C ASN A 52 6.06 -8.23 2.05
N TYR A 53 6.11 -7.22 2.92
CA TYR A 53 6.28 -5.84 2.47
C TYR A 53 7.00 -4.94 3.48
N ILE A 54 7.47 -3.80 3.01
CA ILE A 54 8.01 -2.71 3.81
C ILE A 54 7.23 -1.46 3.42
N VAL A 55 6.87 -0.65 4.42
CA VAL A 55 6.32 0.68 4.21
C VAL A 55 7.32 1.71 4.70
N LYS A 56 7.48 2.79 3.94
CA LYS A 56 8.15 4.03 4.33
C LYS A 56 7.25 5.17 3.93
N GLU A 57 7.51 6.36 4.46
CA GLU A 57 6.84 7.57 3.99
C GLU A 57 6.94 7.66 2.46
N GLY A 58 5.78 7.70 1.80
CA GLY A 58 5.65 7.77 0.36
C GLY A 58 5.90 6.50 -0.45
N GLU A 59 6.17 5.34 0.17
CA GLU A 59 6.53 4.11 -0.55
C GLU A 59 6.08 2.81 0.14
N ILE A 60 5.49 1.91 -0.65
CA ILE A 60 5.30 0.49 -0.33
C ILE A 60 6.26 -0.31 -1.21
N ARG A 61 7.05 -1.21 -0.61
CA ARG A 61 7.92 -2.16 -1.32
C ARG A 61 7.57 -3.58 -0.96
N LEU A 62 7.17 -4.37 -1.96
CA LEU A 62 6.93 -5.79 -1.81
C LEU A 62 8.27 -6.56 -1.72
N LYS A 63 8.30 -7.57 -0.86
CA LYS A 63 9.40 -8.52 -0.65
C LYS A 63 9.11 -9.89 -1.26
N THR A 64 8.06 -9.98 -2.08
CA THR A 64 7.69 -11.19 -2.82
C THR A 64 8.60 -11.39 -4.03
N VAL A 65 8.69 -12.63 -4.51
CA VAL A 65 9.37 -12.95 -5.78
C VAL A 65 8.56 -12.43 -6.96
N ASP A 66 7.25 -12.71 -6.93
CA ASP A 66 6.34 -12.34 -8.00
C ASP A 66 5.75 -10.95 -7.79
N VAL A 67 5.54 -10.26 -8.91
CA VAL A 67 4.77 -9.02 -8.99
C VAL A 67 3.28 -9.32 -8.92
N PRO A 68 2.45 -8.42 -8.34
CA PRO A 68 1.01 -8.56 -8.45
C PRO A 68 0.59 -8.55 -9.92
N ILE A 69 -0.46 -9.31 -10.27
CA ILE A 69 -0.94 -9.36 -11.65
C ILE A 69 -1.45 -7.98 -12.10
N LYS A 70 -1.29 -7.67 -13.38
CA LYS A 70 -1.78 -6.41 -13.96
C LYS A 70 -3.28 -6.25 -13.67
N GLY A 71 -3.65 -5.06 -13.18
CA GLY A 71 -5.03 -4.75 -12.80
C GLY A 71 -5.38 -5.14 -11.35
N ALA A 72 -4.50 -5.84 -10.63
CA ALA A 72 -4.75 -6.16 -9.22
C ALA A 72 -4.81 -4.88 -8.37
N PRO A 73 -5.84 -4.69 -7.54
CA PRO A 73 -5.89 -3.59 -6.59
C PRO A 73 -4.87 -3.80 -5.46
N ILE A 74 -4.16 -2.73 -5.13
CA ILE A 74 -3.24 -2.62 -4.01
C ILE A 74 -3.85 -1.63 -3.03
N VAL A 75 -4.15 -2.08 -1.81
CA VAL A 75 -4.79 -1.24 -0.79
C VAL A 75 -3.95 -1.29 0.48
N LEU A 76 -3.39 -0.16 0.88
CA LEU A 76 -2.76 0.00 2.18
C LEU A 76 -3.72 0.76 3.11
N GLN A 77 -4.14 0.09 4.18
CA GLN A 77 -4.88 0.70 5.27
C GLN A 77 -3.90 1.05 6.40
N MET A 78 -3.95 2.29 6.88
CA MET A 78 -3.10 2.81 7.96
C MET A 78 -3.99 3.29 9.10
N ILE A 79 -3.87 2.67 10.26
CA ILE A 79 -4.73 2.90 11.43
C ILE A 79 -3.90 3.60 12.50
N LYS A 80 -4.31 4.82 12.86
CA LYS A 80 -3.74 5.59 13.97
C LYS A 80 -4.67 5.51 15.18
N VAL A 81 -4.24 4.86 16.25
CA VAL A 81 -4.88 4.87 17.56
C VAL A 81 -4.27 6.00 18.39
N LEU A 82 -5.10 6.73 19.13
CA LEU A 82 -4.68 7.83 20.00
C LEU A 82 -4.05 7.32 21.29
#